data_AF-H8XW50-F1
#
_entry.id   AF-H8XW50-F1
#
_cell.length_a   1.000
_cell.length_b   1.000
_cell.length_c   1.000
_cell.angle_alpha   90.00
_cell.angle_beta   90.00
_cell.angle_gamma   90.00
#
_symmetry.space_group_name_H-M   'P 1'
#
loop_
_entity.id
_entity.type
_entity.pdbx_description
1 polymer ?
#
loop_
_entity_poly.entity_id
_entity_poly.type
_entity_poly.pdbx_seq_one_letter_code
_entity_poly.pdbx_strand_id
1 'polypeptide(L)'
;PIGIEARGFIFGPPIALAIGAKFIPLRKPRKLPGEVISEEYVLEYGTDCLEMHVGAVKPGGRALVVDDLVATGGTLCAAINLLERAGAEVV
;
A
#
# COMPACT_ATOMS: atom_id res chain seq x y z
N PRO A 1 4.46 5.08 6.95
CA PRO A 1 3.41 5.42 5.96
C PRO A 1 3.50 4.52 4.73
N ILE A 2 2.36 4.19 4.16
CA ILE A 2 2.19 3.32 3.00
C ILE A 2 1.70 4.18 1.85
N GLY A 3 2.41 4.18 0.72
CA GLY A 3 1.96 4.91 -0.47
C GLY A 3 1.42 3.93 -1.50
N ILE A 4 0.37 4.32 -2.24
CA ILE A 4 -0.12 3.60 -3.40
C ILE A 4 0.44 4.26 -4.67
N GLU A 5 0.95 3.47 -5.61
CA GLU A 5 1.56 4.05 -6.80
C GLU A 5 0.55 4.76 -7.73
N ALA A 6 0.96 5.73 -8.53
CA ALA A 6 2.23 6.45 -8.45
C ALA A 6 2.09 7.77 -7.69
N ARG A 7 0.89 8.37 -7.69
CA ARG A 7 0.67 9.73 -7.17
C ARG A 7 0.67 9.77 -5.64
N GLY A 8 0.23 8.71 -4.96
CA GLY A 8 0.43 8.57 -3.52
C GLY A 8 1.90 8.66 -3.07
N PHE A 9 2.87 8.39 -3.97
CA PHE A 9 4.30 8.53 -3.66
C PHE A 9 4.79 9.98 -3.62
N ILE A 10 3.99 10.93 -4.10
CA ILE A 10 4.32 12.36 -3.97
C ILE A 10 4.14 12.80 -2.52
N PHE A 11 3.17 12.21 -1.80
CA PHE A 11 2.81 12.58 -0.44
C PHE A 11 3.38 11.64 0.63
N GLY A 12 3.40 10.33 0.35
CA GLY A 12 3.79 9.30 1.31
C GLY A 12 5.22 9.45 1.88
N PRO A 13 6.28 9.54 1.04
CA PRO A 13 7.66 9.67 1.51
C PRO A 13 7.92 10.97 2.30
N PRO A 14 7.47 12.17 1.87
CA PRO A 14 7.60 13.38 2.69
C PRO A 14 6.91 13.26 4.06
N ILE A 15 5.71 12.66 4.13
CA ILE A 15 5.02 12.43 5.40
C ILE A 15 5.80 11.45 6.27
N ALA A 16 6.28 10.35 5.70
CA ALA A 16 7.10 9.36 6.42
C ALA A 16 8.36 9.99 7.00
N LEU A 17 9.04 10.83 6.22
CA LEU A 17 10.20 11.57 6.67
C LEU A 17 9.85 12.53 7.82
N ALA A 18 8.76 13.29 7.69
CA ALA A 18 8.34 14.26 8.69
C ALA A 18 8.00 13.63 10.05
N ILE A 19 7.45 12.41 10.05
CA ILE A 19 7.08 11.70 11.29
C ILE A 19 8.15 10.69 11.76
N GLY A 20 9.32 10.64 11.11
CA GLY A 20 10.41 9.72 11.46
C GLY A 20 10.05 8.23 11.27
N ALA A 21 9.19 7.92 10.32
CA ALA A 21 8.72 6.56 10.04
C ALA A 21 9.28 5.99 8.74
N LYS A 22 9.16 4.68 8.57
CA LYS A 22 9.48 4.00 7.31
C LYS A 22 8.41 4.31 6.25
N PHE A 23 8.85 4.48 5.01
CA PHE A 23 7.97 4.50 3.85
C PHE A 23 7.97 3.11 3.18
N ILE A 24 6.79 2.61 2.83
CA ILE A 24 6.61 1.33 2.14
C ILE A 24 5.75 1.58 0.89
N PRO A 25 6.24 1.26 -0.32
CA PRO A 25 5.47 1.40 -1.54
C PRO A 25 4.59 0.17 -1.81
N LEU A 26 3.35 0.40 -2.20
CA LEU A 26 2.48 -0.58 -2.86
C LEU A 26 2.41 -0.27 -4.35
N ARG A 27 2.59 -1.30 -5.19
CA ARG A 27 2.72 -1.11 -6.65
C ARG A 27 1.90 -2.12 -7.44
N LYS A 28 1.62 -1.82 -8.71
CA LYS A 28 1.05 -2.80 -9.63
C LYS A 28 2.03 -3.96 -9.91
N PRO A 29 1.53 -5.08 -10.46
CA PRO A 29 2.34 -6.26 -10.64
C PRO A 29 3.64 -6.06 -11.40
N ARG A 30 4.69 -6.77 -10.96
CA ARG A 30 6.01 -6.82 -11.61
C ARG A 30 6.81 -5.51 -11.52
N LYS A 31 6.47 -4.63 -10.56
CA LYS A 31 7.19 -3.38 -10.31
C LYS A 31 8.11 -3.44 -9.08
N LEU A 32 7.86 -4.37 -8.17
CA LEU A 32 8.73 -4.64 -7.02
C LEU A 32 9.67 -5.81 -7.33
N PRO A 33 10.96 -5.73 -6.97
CA PRO A 33 11.86 -6.88 -7.09
C PRO A 33 11.51 -7.96 -6.04
N GLY A 34 12.13 -9.14 -6.12
CA GLY A 34 12.02 -10.16 -5.07
C GLY A 34 10.60 -10.70 -4.81
N GLU A 35 10.39 -11.21 -3.59
CA GLU A 35 9.12 -11.84 -3.20
C GLU A 35 8.08 -10.81 -2.75
N VAL A 36 6.84 -10.99 -3.20
CA VAL A 36 5.71 -10.11 -2.95
C VAL A 36 4.46 -10.90 -2.56
N ILE A 37 3.57 -10.26 -1.80
CA ILE A 37 2.18 -10.67 -1.67
C ILE A 37 1.30 -9.73 -2.50
N SER A 38 0.21 -10.28 -3.03
CA SER A 38 -0.70 -9.57 -3.92
C SER A 38 -2.14 -9.59 -3.43
N GLU A 39 -2.90 -8.58 -3.87
CA GLU A 39 -4.34 -8.45 -3.64
C GLU A 39 -5.00 -7.88 -4.90
N GLU A 40 -5.99 -8.61 -5.42
CA GLU A 40 -6.78 -8.17 -6.56
C GLU A 40 -7.95 -7.30 -6.11
N TYR A 41 -8.32 -6.32 -6.94
CA TYR A 41 -9.48 -5.46 -6.73
C TYR A 41 -10.22 -5.20 -8.03
N VAL A 42 -11.51 -4.90 -7.88
CA VAL A 42 -12.43 -4.70 -9.00
C VAL A 42 -12.37 -3.25 -9.47
N LEU A 43 -12.33 -3.08 -10.79
CA LEU A 43 -12.50 -1.81 -11.49
C LEU A 43 -13.92 -1.74 -12.09
N GLU A 44 -14.28 -0.60 -12.67
CA GLU A 44 -15.51 -0.49 -13.46
C GLU A 44 -15.54 -1.52 -14.61
N TYR A 45 -14.39 -1.75 -15.22
CA TYR A 45 -14.21 -2.73 -16.28
C TYR A 45 -13.00 -3.63 -15.98
N GLY A 46 -13.27 -4.76 -15.31
CA GLY A 46 -12.27 -5.80 -15.04
C GLY A 46 -11.68 -5.73 -13.63
N THR A 47 -10.47 -6.27 -13.48
CA THR A 47 -9.74 -6.31 -12.22
C THR A 47 -8.33 -5.77 -12.42
N ASP A 48 -7.75 -5.27 -11.34
CA ASP A 48 -6.34 -4.92 -11.25
C ASP A 48 -5.78 -5.49 -9.94
N CYS A 49 -4.48 -5.37 -9.73
CA CYS A 49 -3.79 -5.99 -8.62
C CYS A 49 -2.80 -5.03 -7.97
N LEU A 50 -2.61 -5.19 -6.66
CA LEU A 50 -1.66 -4.43 -5.87
C LEU A 50 -0.68 -5.40 -5.19
N GLU A 51 0.60 -5.06 -5.17
CA GLU A 51 1.68 -5.87 -4.60
C GLU A 51 2.42 -5.12 -3.49
N MET A 52 2.83 -5.87 -2.47
CA MET A 52 3.72 -5.45 -1.38
C MET A 52 4.83 -6.47 -1.19
N HIS A 53 6.06 -6.03 -0.89
CA HIS A 53 7.13 -6.94 -0.49
C HIS A 53 6.78 -7.75 0.76
N VAL A 54 7.12 -9.04 0.75
CA VAL A 54 7.04 -9.89 1.96
C VAL A 54 7.96 -9.31 3.03
N GLY A 55 7.44 -9.15 4.25
CA GLY A 55 8.19 -8.60 5.39
C GLY A 55 8.41 -7.09 5.36
N ALA A 56 7.79 -6.35 4.44
CA ALA A 56 7.87 -4.89 4.41
C ALA A 56 7.31 -4.26 5.69
N VAL A 57 6.24 -4.85 6.23
CA VAL A 57 5.66 -4.50 7.53
C VAL A 57 5.97 -5.56 8.56
N LYS A 58 5.97 -5.15 9.84
CA LYS A 58 6.08 -6.07 10.98
C LYS A 58 4.69 -6.31 11.58
N PRO A 59 4.37 -7.54 12.02
CA PRO A 59 3.17 -7.80 12.79
C PRO A 59 3.02 -6.86 13.99
N GLY A 60 1.82 -6.33 14.22
CA GLY A 60 1.51 -5.31 15.23
C GLY A 60 2.01 -3.90 14.89
N GLY A 61 2.60 -3.70 13.71
CA GLY A 61 3.03 -2.38 13.25
C GLY A 61 1.84 -1.53 12.82
N ARG A 62 1.84 -0.24 13.19
CA ARG A 62 0.81 0.72 12.76
C ARG A 62 1.13 1.28 11.38
N ALA A 63 0.16 1.24 10.48
CA ALA A 63 0.29 1.66 9.10
C ALA A 63 -0.67 2.80 8.76
N LEU A 64 -0.12 3.94 8.33
CA LEU A 64 -0.91 5.04 7.76
C LEU A 64 -0.89 4.91 6.24
N VAL A 65 -2.03 4.64 5.61
CA VAL A 65 -2.17 4.59 4.15
C VAL A 65 -2.38 6.01 3.61
N VAL A 66 -1.60 6.38 2.60
CA VAL A 66 -1.61 7.71 1.99
C VAL A 66 -1.80 7.55 0.49
N ASP A 67 -2.77 8.30 -0.03
CA ASP A 67 -3.00 8.44 -1.46
C ASP A 67 -3.32 9.91 -1.80
N ASP A 68 -3.23 10.28 -3.07
CA ASP A 68 -3.51 11.65 -3.49
C ASP A 68 -5.01 11.97 -3.48
N LEU A 69 -5.84 11.00 -3.87
CA LEU A 69 -7.29 11.14 -3.90
C LEU A 69 -7.98 9.78 -3.75
N VAL A 70 -9.00 9.72 -2.90
CA VAL A 70 -9.86 8.54 -2.78
C VAL A 70 -11.08 8.71 -3.69
N ALA A 71 -11.22 7.81 -4.68
CA ALA A 71 -12.38 7.76 -5.56
C ALA A 71 -13.40 6.71 -5.08
N THR A 72 -13.41 5.51 -5.69
CA THR A 72 -14.28 4.40 -5.25
C THR A 72 -13.79 3.70 -3.99
N GLY A 73 -12.53 3.93 -3.61
CA GLY A 73 -11.88 3.26 -2.48
C GLY A 73 -11.33 1.86 -2.76
N GLY A 74 -11.56 1.29 -3.95
CA GLY A 74 -11.15 -0.09 -4.27
C GLY A 74 -9.65 -0.36 -4.04
N THR A 75 -8.79 0.56 -4.51
CA THR A 75 -7.33 0.45 -4.31
C THR A 75 -6.93 0.61 -2.84
N LEU A 76 -7.65 1.45 -2.08
CA LEU A 76 -7.39 1.66 -0.66
C LEU A 76 -7.78 0.41 0.14
N CYS A 77 -8.93 -0.21 -0.18
CA CYS A 77 -9.35 -1.47 0.42
C CYS A 77 -8.35 -2.60 0.13
N ALA A 78 -7.85 -2.71 -1.10
CA ALA A 78 -6.81 -3.69 -1.44
C ALA A 78 -5.52 -3.46 -0.64
N ALA A 79 -5.11 -2.20 -0.47
CA ALA A 79 -3.97 -1.85 0.35
C ALA A 79 -4.17 -2.25 1.83
N ILE A 80 -5.36 -2.00 2.38
CA ILE A 80 -5.71 -2.37 3.77
C ILE A 80 -5.66 -3.89 3.93
N ASN A 81 -6.31 -4.63 3.04
CA ASN A 81 -6.31 -6.10 3.07
C ASN A 81 -4.89 -6.68 3.03
N LEU A 82 -4.01 -6.14 2.17
CA LEU A 82 -2.59 -6.55 2.12
C LEU A 82 -1.87 -6.32 3.45
N LEU A 83 -2.08 -5.15 4.05
CA LEU A 83 -1.42 -4.75 5.30
C LEU A 83 -1.91 -5.63 6.47
N GLU A 84 -3.21 -5.84 6.58
CA GLU A 84 -3.82 -6.69 7.61
C GLU A 84 -3.39 -8.15 7.47
N ARG A 85 -3.34 -8.70 6.24
CA ARG A 85 -2.79 -10.03 5.97
C ARG A 85 -1.32 -10.17 6.36
N ALA A 86 -0.56 -9.08 6.28
CA ALA A 86 0.82 -9.00 6.75
C ALA A 86 0.95 -8.67 8.26
N GLY A 87 -0.18 -8.56 8.97
CA GLY A 87 -0.26 -8.37 10.41
C GLY A 87 -0.13 -6.92 10.88
N ALA A 88 -0.19 -5.94 9.98
CA ALA A 88 -0.18 -4.52 10.36
C ALA A 88 -1.59 -4.04 10.78
N GLU A 89 -1.63 -3.07 11.69
CA GLU A 89 -2.84 -2.36 12.08
C GLU A 89 -2.93 -1.07 11.25
N VAL A 90 -3.93 -0.96 10.39
CA VAL A 90 -4.17 0.28 9.63
C VAL A 90 -4.87 1.30 10.51
N VAL A 91 -4.36 2.53 10.54
CA VAL A 91 -4.85 3.63 11.41
C VAL A 91 -5.22 4.89 10.65
#